data_AF-A0A533WLM0-F1
#
_entry.id   AF-A0A533WLM0-F1
#
_cell.length_a   1.000
_cell.length_b   1.000
_cell.length_c   1.000
_cell.angle_alpha   90.00
_cell.angle_beta   90.00
_cell.angle_gamma   90.00
#
_symmetry.space_group_name_H-M   'P 1'
#
loop_
_entity.id
_entity.type
_entity.pdbx_description
1 polymer ?
#
loop_
_entity_poly.entity_id
_entity_poly.type
_entity_poly.pdbx_seq_one_letter_code
_entity_poly.pdbx_strand_id
1 'polypeptide(L)'
;MAIAIAIGIAVFMTYQQPKNSGTSVPIDAMGMMHLHTHLTLIIDGKEATVPAQVGIDQTMWNDHSLDSYGMTGMAPLHTHDASGTIHVESYKIKDYYLGQLLVIWGLNLSEYKQVTLTVNGQPFPDYQNYIFKDGDKIILSVNTK
;
A
#
# COMPACT_ATOMS: atom_id res chain seq x y z
N MET A 1 -22.11 4.58 43.38
CA MET A 1 -21.79 4.03 42.05
C MET A 1 -21.48 5.20 41.14
N ALA A 2 -20.22 5.38 40.76
CA ALA A 2 -19.81 6.44 39.84
C ALA A 2 -19.67 5.81 38.45
N ILE A 3 -20.52 6.24 37.51
CA ILE A 3 -20.39 5.88 36.10
C ILE A 3 -19.35 6.82 35.52
N ALA A 4 -18.13 6.33 35.33
CA ALA A 4 -17.13 7.02 34.53
C ALA A 4 -17.47 6.79 33.05
N ILE A 5 -18.06 7.80 32.41
CA ILE A 5 -18.18 7.82 30.95
C ILE A 5 -16.80 8.22 30.43
N ALA A 6 -15.99 7.22 30.07
CA ALA A 6 -14.78 7.45 29.30
C ALA A 6 -15.21 7.82 27.88
N ILE A 7 -15.35 9.12 27.62
CA ILE A 7 -15.48 9.64 26.26
C ILE A 7 -14.11 9.47 25.62
N GLY A 8 -13.95 8.42 24.81
CA GLY A 8 -12.78 8.21 23.99
C GLY A 8 -12.68 9.33 22.96
N ILE A 9 -11.93 10.37 23.27
CA ILE A 9 -11.56 11.41 22.31
C ILE A 9 -10.58 10.75 21.35
N ALA A 10 -11.07 10.34 20.17
CA ALA A 10 -10.22 10.00 19.05
C ALA A 10 -9.54 11.28 18.57
N VAL A 11 -8.33 11.54 19.10
CA VAL A 11 -7.46 12.58 18.57
C VAL A 11 -6.98 12.07 17.21
N PHE A 12 -7.64 12.52 16.13
CA PHE A 12 -7.12 12.40 14.77
C PHE A 12 -5.88 13.30 14.65
N MET A 13 -4.75 12.86 15.20
CA MET A 13 -3.45 13.38 14.78
C MET A 13 -3.25 12.87 13.35
N THR A 14 -3.32 13.76 12.37
CA THR A 14 -2.93 13.41 10.99
C THR A 14 -1.47 13.01 11.03
N TYR A 15 -1.18 11.71 10.99
CA TYR A 15 0.17 11.22 10.78
C TYR A 15 0.55 11.60 9.35
N GLN A 16 1.27 12.71 9.20
CA GLN A 16 1.84 13.08 7.92
C GLN A 16 3.10 12.25 7.76
N GLN A 17 3.05 11.26 6.85
CA GLN A 17 4.26 10.58 6.40
C GLN A 17 5.27 11.67 6.01
N PRO A 18 6.51 11.65 6.53
CA PRO A 18 7.48 12.65 6.15
C PRO A 18 7.64 12.63 4.64
N LYS A 19 7.21 13.72 3.99
CA LYS A 19 7.58 14.07 2.63
C LYS A 19 9.08 14.30 2.72
N ASN A 20 9.86 13.31 2.31
CA ASN A 20 11.30 13.49 2.15
C ASN A 20 11.49 14.44 0.97
N SER A 21 11.48 15.73 1.23
CA SER A 21 11.74 16.80 0.26
C SER A 21 13.22 16.86 -0.16
N GLY A 22 13.96 15.75 -0.04
CA GLY A 22 15.41 15.69 -0.21
C GLY A 22 15.96 14.44 -0.89
N THR A 23 15.10 13.49 -1.32
CA THR A 23 15.52 12.35 -2.13
C THR A 23 14.94 12.49 -3.52
N SER A 24 15.80 12.53 -4.55
CA SER A 24 15.37 12.42 -5.94
C SER A 24 14.45 11.20 -6.07
N VAL A 25 13.24 11.38 -6.60
CA VAL A 25 12.38 10.25 -6.95
C VAL A 25 13.20 9.32 -7.87
N PRO A 26 13.33 8.02 -7.57
CA PRO A 26 13.98 7.09 -8.47
C PRO A 26 13.29 7.10 -9.83
N ILE A 27 14.05 7.52 -10.84
CA ILE A 27 13.64 7.57 -12.24
C ILE A 27 14.49 6.58 -13.02
N ASP A 28 13.87 5.75 -13.85
CA ASP A 28 14.59 4.81 -14.72
C ASP A 28 15.23 5.49 -15.94
N ALA A 29 15.93 4.70 -16.77
CA ALA A 29 16.58 5.22 -17.96
C ALA A 29 15.61 5.81 -19.01
N MET A 30 14.32 5.50 -18.91
CA MET A 30 13.27 5.99 -19.81
C MET A 30 12.54 7.23 -19.25
N GLY A 31 12.92 7.72 -18.07
CA GLY A 31 12.29 8.87 -17.46
C GLY A 31 11.05 8.54 -16.62
N MET A 32 10.77 7.26 -16.37
CA MET A 32 9.63 6.83 -15.58
C MET A 32 9.98 6.75 -14.10
N MET A 33 9.03 7.11 -13.23
CA MET A 33 9.11 6.80 -11.82
C MET A 33 9.13 5.29 -11.65
N HIS A 34 10.13 4.75 -10.92
CA HIS A 34 10.35 3.31 -10.78
C HIS A 34 10.78 2.99 -9.35
N LEU A 35 9.88 2.45 -8.53
CA LEU A 35 10.13 2.08 -7.13
C LEU A 35 9.79 0.62 -6.85
N HIS A 36 10.49 0.03 -5.87
CA HIS A 36 10.23 -1.32 -5.37
C HIS A 36 10.01 -1.30 -3.85
N THR A 37 8.78 -1.50 -3.41
CA THR A 37 8.44 -1.69 -1.98
C THR A 37 8.12 -3.16 -1.74
N HIS A 38 8.62 -3.75 -0.66
CA HIS A 38 8.30 -5.13 -0.31
C HIS A 38 7.13 -5.20 0.68
N LEU A 39 6.04 -5.84 0.30
CA LEU A 39 4.84 -6.06 1.12
C LEU A 39 4.81 -7.50 1.66
N THR A 40 4.76 -7.62 2.98
CA THR A 40 4.36 -8.85 3.68
C THR A 40 2.91 -8.73 4.12
N LEU A 41 2.06 -9.70 3.75
CA LEU A 41 0.68 -9.79 4.21
C LEU A 41 0.58 -10.80 5.36
N ILE A 42 -0.03 -10.40 6.47
CA ILE A 42 -0.30 -11.29 7.60
C ILE A 42 -1.82 -11.35 7.82
N ILE A 43 -2.39 -12.55 7.79
CA ILE A 43 -3.80 -12.81 8.08
C ILE A 43 -3.89 -13.69 9.32
N ASP A 44 -4.55 -13.20 10.37
CA ASP A 44 -4.73 -13.91 11.65
C ASP A 44 -3.40 -14.44 12.23
N GLY A 45 -2.34 -13.63 12.12
CA GLY A 45 -1.01 -13.95 12.62
C GLY A 45 -0.19 -14.92 11.76
N LYS A 46 -0.67 -15.28 10.57
CA LYS A 46 0.06 -16.12 9.60
C LYS A 46 0.39 -15.33 8.35
N GLU A 47 1.61 -15.48 7.84
CA GLU A 47 1.96 -14.92 6.55
C GLU A 47 1.09 -15.52 5.45
N ALA A 48 0.56 -14.65 4.60
CA ALA A 48 -0.22 -14.99 3.42
C ALA A 48 0.52 -14.48 2.17
N THR A 49 0.32 -15.18 1.06
CA THR A 49 0.95 -14.82 -0.21
C THR A 49 0.35 -13.54 -0.78
N VAL A 50 1.21 -12.58 -1.14
CA VAL A 50 0.85 -11.52 -2.08
C VAL A 50 0.87 -12.12 -3.49
N PRO A 51 -0.25 -12.13 -4.23
CA PRO A 51 -0.33 -12.73 -5.55
C PRO A 51 0.58 -12.06 -6.57
N ALA A 52 1.03 -12.85 -7.54
CA ALA A 52 1.56 -12.34 -8.79
C ALA A 52 0.46 -11.67 -9.62
N GLN A 53 0.89 -10.82 -10.57
CA GLN A 53 0.04 -10.24 -11.61
C GLN A 53 -1.10 -9.34 -11.12
N VAL A 54 -1.01 -8.81 -9.88
CA VAL A 54 -1.90 -7.75 -9.43
C VAL A 54 -1.71 -6.54 -10.33
N GLY A 55 -2.79 -5.99 -10.88
CA GLY A 55 -2.73 -4.86 -11.81
C GLY A 55 -2.20 -5.21 -13.21
N ILE A 56 -2.03 -6.49 -13.55
CA ILE A 56 -1.60 -6.95 -14.89
C ILE A 56 -2.61 -7.93 -15.46
N ASP A 57 -2.91 -9.00 -14.71
CA ASP A 57 -3.95 -9.95 -15.11
C ASP A 57 -5.32 -9.30 -15.01
N GLN A 58 -6.17 -9.48 -16.03
CA GLN A 58 -7.50 -8.88 -16.09
C GLN A 58 -8.39 -9.27 -14.90
N THR A 59 -8.18 -10.44 -14.32
CA THR A 59 -8.92 -10.91 -13.13
C THR A 59 -8.40 -10.30 -11.82
N MET A 60 -7.22 -9.69 -11.85
CA MET A 60 -6.53 -9.10 -10.71
C MET A 60 -6.27 -7.59 -10.90
N TRP A 61 -6.95 -6.98 -11.87
CA TRP A 61 -6.93 -5.56 -12.19
C TRP A 61 -8.35 -5.01 -12.06
N ASN A 62 -8.80 -4.84 -10.82
CA ASN A 62 -10.19 -4.52 -10.49
C ASN A 62 -10.53 -3.03 -10.64
N ASP A 63 -9.52 -2.16 -10.64
CA ASP A 63 -9.69 -0.73 -10.82
C ASP A 63 -8.74 -0.17 -11.88
N HIS A 64 -9.34 0.57 -12.82
CA HIS A 64 -8.66 1.14 -13.98
C HIS A 64 -8.46 2.67 -13.87
N SER A 65 -8.66 3.25 -12.69
CA SER A 65 -8.63 4.71 -12.51
C SER A 65 -7.23 5.32 -12.69
N LEU A 66 -6.18 4.50 -12.60
CA LEU A 66 -4.78 4.91 -12.70
C LEU A 66 -4.09 4.49 -14.01
N ASP A 67 -4.78 3.82 -14.93
CA ASP A 67 -4.21 3.23 -16.15
C ASP A 67 -3.44 4.24 -17.00
N SER A 68 -3.93 5.48 -17.07
CA SER A 68 -3.28 6.56 -17.82
C SER A 68 -1.86 6.90 -17.34
N TYR A 69 -1.46 6.41 -16.17
CA TYR A 69 -0.11 6.59 -15.63
C TYR A 69 0.78 5.34 -15.77
N GLY A 70 0.19 4.16 -15.93
CA GLY A 70 0.91 2.89 -16.05
C GLY A 70 1.38 2.61 -17.49
N MET A 71 2.17 1.55 -17.66
CA MET A 71 2.62 1.10 -18.97
C MET A 71 1.53 0.30 -19.71
N THR A 72 1.72 0.07 -21.01
CA THR A 72 0.74 -0.73 -21.78
C THR A 72 0.61 -2.14 -21.20
N GLY A 73 -0.60 -2.47 -20.74
CA GLY A 73 -0.92 -3.79 -20.18
C GLY A 73 -0.68 -3.93 -18.67
N MET A 74 -0.42 -2.83 -17.96
CA MET A 74 -0.30 -2.86 -16.50
C MET A 74 -0.68 -1.53 -15.84
N ALA A 75 -1.30 -1.62 -14.67
CA ALA A 75 -1.50 -0.49 -13.78
C ALA A 75 -0.14 0.06 -13.31
N PRO A 76 -0.03 1.34 -12.92
CA PRO A 76 1.22 1.88 -12.38
C PRO A 76 1.60 1.30 -11.01
N LEU A 77 0.69 0.54 -10.37
CA LEU A 77 0.91 -0.20 -9.14
C LEU A 77 0.60 -1.66 -9.42
N HIS A 78 1.63 -2.51 -9.40
CA HIS A 78 1.49 -3.91 -9.79
C HIS A 78 2.47 -4.85 -9.11
N THR A 79 2.26 -6.15 -9.29
CA THR A 79 3.22 -7.21 -8.94
C THR A 79 3.55 -8.04 -10.17
N HIS A 80 4.82 -8.37 -10.36
CA HIS A 80 5.23 -9.32 -11.42
C HIS A 80 5.15 -10.77 -10.98
N ASP A 81 5.40 -11.04 -9.70
CA ASP A 81 5.46 -12.38 -9.13
C ASP A 81 4.91 -12.41 -7.69
N ALA A 82 4.98 -13.58 -7.05
CA ALA A 82 4.48 -13.80 -5.69
C ALA A 82 5.51 -13.51 -4.59
N SER A 83 6.60 -12.78 -4.89
CA SER A 83 7.62 -12.42 -3.90
C SER A 83 7.14 -11.37 -2.90
N GLY A 84 6.03 -10.68 -3.18
CA GLY A 84 5.57 -9.53 -2.40
C GLY A 84 6.19 -8.20 -2.81
N THR A 85 6.98 -8.16 -3.89
CA THR A 85 7.51 -6.91 -4.44
C THR A 85 6.40 -6.14 -5.16
N ILE A 86 6.09 -4.96 -4.65
CA ILE A 86 5.19 -3.99 -5.27
C ILE A 86 6.02 -3.05 -6.14
N HIS A 87 5.65 -2.96 -7.41
CA HIS A 87 6.23 -2.06 -8.38
C HIS A 87 5.41 -0.77 -8.43
N VAL A 88 6.10 0.37 -8.41
CA VAL A 88 5.55 1.66 -8.83
C VAL A 88 6.25 2.06 -10.10
N GLU A 89 5.63 1.83 -11.25
CA GLU A 89 6.19 2.13 -12.57
C GLU A 89 5.24 3.07 -13.31
N SER A 90 5.63 4.34 -13.43
CA SER A 90 4.70 5.37 -13.88
C SER A 90 5.35 6.44 -14.77
N TYR A 91 4.63 6.83 -15.81
CA TYR A 91 4.95 8.00 -16.64
C TYR A 91 4.77 9.33 -15.89
N LYS A 92 4.17 9.32 -14.69
CA LYS A 92 3.91 10.50 -13.87
C LYS A 92 4.58 10.38 -12.51
N ILE A 93 5.48 11.32 -12.24
CA ILE A 93 6.04 11.53 -10.90
C ILE A 93 4.94 12.11 -10.00
N LYS A 94 4.42 11.30 -9.07
CA LYS A 94 3.45 11.69 -8.04
C LYS A 94 3.46 10.69 -6.89
N ASP A 95 2.77 11.04 -5.81
CA ASP A 95 2.52 10.11 -4.72
C ASP A 95 1.55 9.00 -5.17
N TYR A 96 1.92 7.76 -4.84
CA TYR A 96 1.11 6.56 -5.00
C TYR A 96 0.95 5.89 -3.65
N TYR A 97 -0.26 5.37 -3.39
CA TYR A 97 -0.66 4.96 -2.06
C TYR A 97 -0.97 3.47 -1.96
N LEU A 98 -0.71 2.86 -0.80
CA LEU A 98 -1.08 1.46 -0.56
C LEU A 98 -2.59 1.23 -0.74
N GLY A 99 -3.43 2.19 -0.33
CA GLY A 99 -4.87 2.10 -0.56
C GLY A 99 -5.26 1.96 -2.04
N GLN A 100 -4.51 2.58 -2.95
CA GLN A 100 -4.74 2.46 -4.39
C GLN A 100 -4.38 1.06 -4.91
N LEU A 101 -3.25 0.50 -4.45
CA LEU A 101 -2.88 -0.89 -4.77
C LEU A 101 -3.95 -1.86 -4.29
N LEU A 102 -4.47 -1.70 -3.06
CA LEU A 102 -5.50 -2.57 -2.51
C LEU A 102 -6.79 -2.54 -3.34
N VAL A 103 -7.16 -1.37 -3.86
CA VAL A 103 -8.31 -1.21 -4.77
C VAL A 103 -8.05 -1.85 -6.13
N ILE A 104 -6.86 -1.66 -6.72
CA ILE A 104 -6.45 -2.35 -7.96
C ILE A 104 -6.50 -3.87 -7.78
N TRP A 105 -5.96 -4.37 -6.67
CA TRP A 105 -6.00 -5.78 -6.33
C TRP A 105 -7.43 -6.28 -6.06
N GLY A 106 -8.34 -5.42 -5.61
CA GLY A 106 -9.68 -5.83 -5.16
C GLY A 106 -9.65 -6.52 -3.79
N LEU A 107 -8.59 -6.31 -3.00
CA LEU A 107 -8.48 -6.84 -1.65
C LEU A 107 -9.35 -6.01 -0.70
N ASN A 108 -10.56 -6.48 -0.45
CA ASN A 108 -11.49 -5.84 0.47
C ASN A 108 -11.10 -6.12 1.93
N LEU A 109 -10.71 -5.08 2.66
CA LEU A 109 -10.34 -5.18 4.06
C LEU A 109 -11.49 -4.89 5.05
N SER A 110 -12.67 -4.52 4.57
CA SER A 110 -13.81 -4.13 5.42
C SER A 110 -14.36 -5.27 6.30
N GLU A 111 -14.07 -6.52 5.94
CA GLU A 111 -14.49 -7.71 6.69
C GLU A 111 -13.57 -8.02 7.88
N TYR A 112 -12.39 -7.38 7.96
CA TYR A 112 -11.45 -7.57 9.06
C TYR A 112 -11.72 -6.56 10.18
N LYS A 113 -11.63 -7.03 11.43
CA LYS A 113 -11.87 -6.19 12.61
C LYS A 113 -10.71 -5.26 12.94
N GLN A 114 -9.51 -5.65 12.53
CA GLN A 114 -8.31 -4.87 12.74
C GLN A 114 -7.42 -4.95 11.50
N VAL A 115 -6.92 -3.78 11.10
CA VAL A 115 -5.92 -3.61 10.04
C VAL A 115 -4.80 -2.75 10.62
N THR A 116 -3.57 -3.23 10.55
CA THR A 116 -2.39 -2.48 10.97
C THR A 116 -1.32 -2.50 9.88
N LEU A 117 -0.56 -1.42 9.80
CA LEU A 117 0.60 -1.31 8.93
C LEU A 117 1.83 -1.02 9.77
N THR A 118 2.93 -1.70 9.48
CA THR A 118 4.27 -1.25 9.89
C THR A 118 5.11 -0.95 8.68
N VAL A 119 5.92 0.10 8.74
CA VAL A 119 6.87 0.49 7.70
C VAL A 119 8.27 0.46 8.34
N ASN A 120 9.16 -0.37 7.81
CA ASN A 120 10.52 -0.57 8.33
C ASN A 120 10.54 -0.85 9.85
N GLY A 121 9.57 -1.62 10.32
CA GLY A 121 9.40 -2.00 11.73
C GLY A 121 8.74 -0.96 12.63
N GLN A 122 8.35 0.20 12.11
CA GLN A 122 7.64 1.25 12.87
C GLN A 122 6.14 1.26 12.53
N PRO A 123 5.24 1.41 13.52
CA PRO A 123 3.81 1.53 13.26
C PRO A 123 3.47 2.70 12.33
N PHE A 124 2.58 2.46 11.37
CA PHE A 124 2.04 3.46 10.47
C PHE A 124 0.51 3.51 10.64
N PRO A 125 -0.05 4.54 11.30
CA PRO A 125 -1.45 4.54 11.72
C PRO A 125 -2.49 4.53 10.58
N ASP A 126 -2.13 5.02 9.40
CA ASP A 126 -3.05 5.22 8.28
C ASP A 126 -2.62 4.42 7.05
N TYR A 127 -2.89 3.11 7.07
CA TYR A 127 -2.40 2.21 6.02
C TYR A 127 -2.83 2.65 4.61
N GLN A 128 -3.99 3.29 4.46
CA GLN A 128 -4.51 3.70 3.15
C GLN A 128 -3.66 4.82 2.54
N ASN A 129 -3.10 5.69 3.38
CA ASN A 129 -2.32 6.86 2.97
C ASN A 129 -0.79 6.67 3.06
N TYR A 130 -0.31 5.44 3.23
CA TYR A 130 1.11 5.14 3.06
C TYR A 130 1.53 5.42 1.61
N ILE A 131 2.48 6.33 1.42
CA ILE A 131 3.08 6.65 0.12
C ILE A 131 4.24 5.69 -0.11
N PHE A 132 4.20 4.96 -1.23
CA PHE A 132 5.27 4.03 -1.60
C PHE A 132 6.62 4.74 -1.73
N LYS A 133 7.66 4.07 -1.23
CA LYS A 133 9.06 4.49 -1.32
C LYS A 133 9.93 3.30 -1.70
N ASP A 134 10.93 3.57 -2.53
CA ASP A 134 11.87 2.54 -2.94
C ASP A 134 12.63 1.95 -1.75
N GLY A 135 12.71 0.62 -1.70
CA GLY A 135 13.40 -0.14 -0.65
C GLY A 135 12.63 -0.29 0.67
N ASP A 136 11.48 0.36 0.85
CA ASP A 136 10.68 0.19 2.07
C ASP A 136 10.20 -1.26 2.21
N LYS A 137 10.16 -1.73 3.45
CA LYS A 137 9.55 -3.00 3.84
C LYS A 137 8.31 -2.70 4.65
N ILE A 138 7.15 -3.12 4.14
CA ILE A 138 5.87 -2.91 4.79
C ILE A 138 5.23 -4.24 5.19
N ILE A 139 4.59 -4.26 6.36
CA ILE A 139 3.82 -5.41 6.84
C ILE A 139 2.39 -4.95 7.04
N LEU A 140 1.47 -5.45 6.22
CA LEU A 140 0.03 -5.26 6.37
C LEU A 140 -0.51 -6.46 7.14
N SER A 141 -0.97 -6.25 8.37
CA SER A 141 -1.57 -7.29 9.19
C SER A 141 -3.07 -7.07 9.33
N VAL A 142 -3.85 -8.11 9.08
CA VAL A 142 -5.30 -8.10 9.20
C VAL A 142 -5.78 -9.23 10.11
N ASN A 143 -6.82 -8.96 10.90
CA ASN A 143 -7.37 -9.91 11.86
C ASN A 143 -8.89 -9.99 11.78
N THR A 144 -9.42 -11.22 11.80
CA THR A 144 -10.85 -11.52 11.75
C THR A 144 -11.53 -11.49 13.13
N LYS A 145 -10.77 -11.54 14.23
CA LYS A 145 -11.27 -11.74 15.61
C LYS A 145 -11.10 -10.54 16.52
#